data_AF-A0A117NSC4-F1
#
_entry.id   AF-A0A117NSC4-F1
#
_cell.length_a   1.000
_cell.length_b   1.000
_cell.length_c   1.000
_cell.angle_alpha   90.00
_cell.angle_beta   90.00
_cell.angle_gamma   90.00
#
_symmetry.space_group_name_H-M   'P 1'
#
loop_
_entity.id
_entity.type
_entity.pdbx_description
1 polymer ?
#
loop_
_entity_poly.entity_id
_entity_poly.type
_entity_poly.pdbx_seq_one_letter_code
_entity_poly.pdbx_strand_id
1 'polypeptide(L)'
;MLFQQFDQLLFLARGGKTVYFGPVGENSSTMLEYFESNGARKCADTENPAEYMLGIVNAGKNDKGQDWFDVWKQSNESTQVQTELERIHKEKATEPSGVDDPSQGHSEFAMPFWFQITQVTYRVFQQYWRMPAYILAKWGLGIVSGLFIGFSFYGAKTSLQGMQTVIYSLFMICTIFSSLSQQIMPVFVSQRSLYEGRERPSKSYSWKAFLIANVIVEIPFMVVMGILTYASYFYAVVGVPDSTTQGTVLLFCIVFFIYASTFTHMVIAGLPDETTASAVVVLLFAMSLTFCGVMQPPSALPGFWIFMYRVSPFTYWIGGMAGTQLHNRQVVCSTAELSIFNPPSGQTCGEYLMKYVTAAGGQLLNPEATSDCNYCSLEVADQYLITAGISYSDRWRNFGIMWAFIGFNIFVATLMYYLVRVKRWSSADMKESVMKLIPGKKSKAGN
;
A
#
# COMPACT_ATOMS: atom_id res chain seq x y z
N MET A 1 -26.54 -31.60 -32.27
CA MET A 1 -26.57 -30.20 -32.74
C MET A 1 -25.37 -29.38 -32.29
N LEU A 2 -24.99 -29.32 -31.00
CA LEU A 2 -23.83 -28.50 -30.56
C LEU A 2 -22.52 -28.91 -31.26
N PHE A 3 -22.28 -30.21 -31.43
CA PHE A 3 -21.06 -30.73 -32.05
C PHE A 3 -20.89 -30.38 -33.53
N GLN A 4 -22.00 -30.09 -34.23
CA GLN A 4 -21.99 -29.67 -35.63
C GLN A 4 -21.75 -28.17 -35.81
N GLN A 5 -21.66 -27.40 -34.72
CA GLN A 5 -21.35 -25.96 -34.76
C GLN A 5 -19.83 -25.69 -34.82
N PHE A 6 -19.00 -26.73 -34.74
CA PHE A 6 -17.55 -26.58 -34.80
C PHE A 6 -17.04 -26.71 -36.23
N ASP A 7 -16.46 -25.64 -36.76
CA ASP A 7 -15.82 -25.64 -38.08
C ASP A 7 -14.58 -26.54 -38.13
N GLN A 8 -13.79 -26.52 -37.05
CA GLN A 8 -12.63 -27.39 -36.86
C GLN A 8 -12.58 -27.93 -35.44
N LEU A 9 -12.06 -29.14 -35.32
CA LEU A 9 -11.90 -29.86 -34.06
C LEU A 9 -10.43 -30.22 -33.87
N LEU A 10 -9.80 -29.70 -32.81
CA LEU A 10 -8.52 -30.18 -32.30
C LEU A 10 -8.78 -31.12 -31.12
N PHE A 11 -8.46 -32.39 -31.30
CA PHE A 11 -8.66 -33.40 -30.27
C PHE A 11 -7.31 -33.92 -29.74
N LEU A 12 -7.18 -33.90 -28.42
CA LEU A 12 -5.95 -34.25 -27.70
C LEU A 12 -6.20 -35.41 -26.75
N ALA A 13 -5.37 -36.44 -26.84
CA ALA A 13 -5.28 -37.51 -25.86
C ALA A 13 -4.46 -37.10 -24.63
N ARG A 14 -4.48 -37.95 -23.60
CA ARG A 14 -3.75 -37.75 -22.34
C ARG A 14 -2.27 -37.44 -22.62
N GLY A 15 -1.76 -36.39 -21.98
CA GLY A 15 -0.40 -35.89 -22.20
C GLY A 15 -0.26 -34.85 -23.32
N GLY A 16 -1.38 -34.33 -23.85
CA GLY A 16 -1.37 -33.27 -24.87
C GLY A 16 -1.00 -33.78 -26.26
N LYS A 17 -1.20 -35.07 -26.52
CA LYS A 17 -0.90 -35.72 -27.80
C LYS A 17 -2.07 -35.55 -28.77
N THR A 18 -1.84 -34.92 -29.92
CA THR A 18 -2.88 -34.75 -30.95
C THR A 18 -3.28 -36.08 -31.58
N VAL A 19 -4.59 -36.34 -31.66
CA VAL A 19 -5.16 -37.55 -32.27
C VAL A 19 -6.01 -37.25 -33.50
N TYR A 20 -6.54 -36.03 -33.59
CA TYR A 20 -7.25 -35.52 -34.76
C TYR A 20 -7.18 -33.98 -34.77
N PHE A 21 -6.92 -33.39 -35.93
CA PHE A 21 -7.11 -31.95 -36.15
C PHE A 21 -7.67 -31.71 -37.55
N GLY A 22 -8.92 -31.30 -37.64
CA GLY A 22 -9.55 -31.09 -38.94
C GLY A 22 -11.02 -30.69 -38.84
N PRO A 23 -11.70 -30.53 -39.98
CA PRO A 23 -13.12 -30.23 -40.01
C PRO A 23 -13.96 -31.38 -39.44
N VAL A 24 -15.09 -31.05 -38.83
CA VAL A 24 -16.04 -32.06 -38.34
C VAL A 24 -16.80 -32.70 -39.51
N GLY A 25 -17.15 -31.90 -40.54
CA GLY A 25 -17.96 -32.31 -41.68
C GLY A 25 -19.46 -32.27 -41.40
N GLU A 26 -20.28 -32.28 -42.45
CA GLU A 26 -21.73 -32.37 -42.30
C GLU A 26 -22.10 -33.66 -41.56
N ASN A 27 -22.91 -33.53 -40.51
CA ASN A 27 -23.25 -34.65 -39.62
C ASN A 27 -22.05 -35.40 -39.01
N SER A 28 -20.89 -34.74 -38.85
CA SER A 28 -19.65 -35.36 -38.34
C SER A 28 -19.02 -36.40 -39.26
N SER A 29 -19.42 -36.46 -40.53
CA SER A 29 -19.00 -37.50 -41.49
C SER A 29 -17.48 -37.56 -41.66
N THR A 30 -16.82 -36.42 -41.91
CA THR A 30 -15.38 -36.36 -42.20
C THR A 30 -14.53 -36.92 -41.04
N MET A 31 -14.90 -36.60 -39.81
CA MET A 31 -14.22 -37.13 -38.63
C MET A 31 -14.54 -38.61 -38.40
N LEU A 32 -15.80 -39.02 -38.54
CA LEU A 32 -16.18 -40.42 -38.40
C LEU A 32 -15.45 -41.29 -39.43
N GLU A 33 -15.38 -40.83 -40.67
CA GLU A 33 -14.60 -41.47 -41.75
C GLU A 33 -13.12 -41.60 -41.39
N TYR A 34 -12.52 -40.57 -40.79
CA TYR A 34 -11.13 -40.65 -40.31
C TYR A 34 -10.95 -41.75 -39.24
N PHE A 35 -11.76 -41.77 -38.19
CA PHE A 35 -11.62 -42.77 -37.13
C PHE A 35 -11.93 -44.19 -37.63
N GLU A 36 -12.99 -44.35 -38.42
CA GLU A 36 -13.40 -45.64 -38.98
C GLU A 36 -12.35 -46.20 -39.96
N SER A 37 -11.82 -45.37 -40.87
CA SER A 37 -10.77 -45.80 -41.82
C SER A 37 -9.46 -46.18 -41.13
N ASN A 38 -9.16 -45.56 -39.99
CA ASN A 38 -7.97 -45.83 -39.20
C ASN A 38 -8.15 -46.95 -38.15
N GLY A 39 -9.27 -47.69 -38.20
CA GLY A 39 -9.48 -48.91 -37.42
C GLY A 39 -10.22 -48.70 -36.09
N ALA A 40 -11.12 -47.73 -36.02
CA ALA A 40 -12.15 -47.67 -35.00
C ALA A 40 -13.41 -48.44 -35.44
N ARG A 41 -14.21 -48.91 -34.46
CA ARG A 41 -15.55 -49.47 -34.70
C ARG A 41 -16.44 -48.47 -35.43
N LYS A 42 -17.42 -48.91 -36.22
CA LYS A 42 -18.39 -48.00 -36.84
C LYS A 42 -19.25 -47.28 -35.78
N CYS A 43 -19.50 -45.98 -35.94
CA CYS A 43 -20.43 -45.25 -35.09
C CYS A 43 -21.87 -45.67 -35.42
N ALA A 44 -22.70 -45.90 -34.40
CA ALA A 44 -24.11 -46.23 -34.63
C ALA A 44 -24.91 -44.97 -35.00
N ASP A 45 -25.97 -45.12 -35.82
CA ASP A 45 -26.78 -43.98 -36.30
C ASP A 45 -27.48 -43.22 -35.17
N THR A 46 -27.71 -43.88 -34.02
CA THR A 46 -28.31 -43.29 -32.81
C THR A 46 -27.29 -42.83 -31.78
N GLU A 47 -26.00 -43.11 -32.00
CA GLU A 47 -24.93 -42.76 -31.09
C GLU A 47 -24.44 -41.33 -31.32
N ASN A 48 -24.09 -40.63 -30.25
CA ASN A 48 -23.56 -39.27 -30.35
C ASN A 48 -22.08 -39.32 -30.81
N PRO A 49 -21.72 -38.72 -31.97
CA PRO A 49 -20.35 -38.76 -32.49
C PRO A 49 -19.29 -38.21 -31.52
N ALA A 50 -19.64 -37.25 -30.67
CA ALA A 50 -18.73 -36.70 -29.67
C ALA A 50 -18.39 -37.71 -28.56
N GLU A 51 -19.38 -38.50 -28.12
CA GLU A 51 -19.21 -39.52 -27.08
C GLU A 51 -18.47 -40.75 -27.64
N TYR A 52 -18.82 -41.14 -28.87
CA TYR A 52 -18.13 -42.16 -29.64
C TYR A 52 -16.62 -41.86 -29.74
N MET A 53 -16.25 -40.64 -30.16
CA MET A 53 -14.86 -40.22 -30.29
C MET A 53 -14.12 -40.25 -28.95
N LEU A 54 -14.74 -39.76 -27.88
CA LEU A 54 -14.18 -39.82 -26.52
C LEU A 54 -13.92 -41.26 -26.09
N GLY A 55 -14.85 -42.17 -26.37
CA GLY A 55 -14.71 -43.60 -26.05
C GLY A 55 -13.51 -44.24 -26.76
N ILE A 56 -13.34 -43.96 -28.05
CA ILE A 56 -12.26 -44.53 -28.87
C ILE A 56 -10.88 -44.06 -28.43
N VAL A 57 -10.74 -42.76 -28.15
CA VAL A 57 -9.44 -42.20 -27.77
C VAL A 57 -9.11 -42.52 -26.31
N ASN A 58 -10.12 -42.67 -25.43
CA ASN A 58 -9.90 -43.14 -24.06
C ASN A 58 -9.46 -44.61 -24.00
N ALA A 59 -9.84 -45.44 -24.99
CA ALA A 59 -9.30 -46.79 -25.13
C ALA A 59 -7.80 -46.79 -25.50
N GLY A 60 -7.27 -45.65 -25.97
CA GLY A 60 -5.86 -45.37 -26.20
C GLY A 60 -5.26 -46.01 -27.46
N LYS A 61 -5.80 -47.15 -27.89
CA LYS A 61 -5.38 -47.86 -29.10
C LYS A 61 -6.57 -48.11 -30.02
N ASN A 62 -6.30 -48.19 -31.32
CA ASN A 62 -7.29 -48.66 -32.29
C ASN A 62 -7.48 -50.19 -32.18
N ASP A 63 -8.46 -50.74 -32.91
CA ASP A 63 -8.74 -52.18 -32.91
C ASP A 63 -7.58 -53.02 -33.50
N LYS A 64 -6.59 -52.35 -34.12
CA LYS A 64 -5.35 -52.92 -34.65
C LYS A 64 -4.18 -52.84 -33.65
N GLY A 65 -4.39 -52.31 -32.45
CA GLY A 65 -3.38 -52.23 -31.38
C GLY A 65 -2.39 -51.05 -31.48
N GLN A 66 -2.61 -50.11 -32.39
CA GLN A 66 -1.78 -48.92 -32.62
C GLN A 66 -2.24 -47.74 -31.74
N ASP A 67 -1.31 -46.95 -31.22
CA ASP A 67 -1.62 -45.71 -30.49
C ASP A 67 -2.18 -44.67 -31.47
N TRP A 68 -3.31 -44.05 -31.11
CA TRP A 68 -3.97 -43.02 -31.92
C TRP A 68 -3.07 -41.84 -32.27
N PHE A 69 -2.07 -41.54 -31.43
CA PHE A 69 -1.07 -40.50 -31.73
C PHE A 69 -0.17 -40.88 -32.91
N ASP A 70 0.27 -42.13 -32.98
CA ASP A 70 1.13 -42.61 -34.06
C ASP A 70 0.34 -42.75 -35.36
N VAL A 71 -0.93 -43.17 -35.26
CA VAL A 71 -1.90 -43.17 -36.36
C VAL A 71 -2.06 -41.78 -36.94
N TRP A 72 -2.33 -40.76 -36.11
CA TRP A 72 -2.43 -39.37 -36.56
C TRP A 72 -1.16 -38.90 -37.26
N LYS A 73 0.03 -39.16 -36.69
CA LYS A 73 1.30 -38.75 -37.30
C LYS A 73 1.53 -39.33 -38.69
N GLN A 74 1.08 -40.56 -38.93
CA GLN A 74 1.24 -41.26 -40.21
C GLN A 74 0.10 -40.96 -41.19
N SER A 75 -0.92 -40.21 -40.76
CA SER A 75 -2.11 -39.97 -41.55
C SER A 75 -1.89 -38.91 -42.63
N ASN A 76 -2.70 -38.98 -43.69
CA ASN A 76 -2.68 -37.98 -44.76
C ASN A 76 -3.17 -36.62 -44.25
N GLU A 77 -4.13 -36.60 -43.32
CA GLU A 77 -4.69 -35.40 -42.70
C GLU A 77 -3.63 -34.62 -41.91
N SER A 78 -2.79 -35.31 -41.14
CA SER A 78 -1.65 -34.68 -40.44
C SER A 78 -0.64 -34.08 -41.43
N THR A 79 -0.39 -34.77 -42.56
CA THR A 79 0.49 -34.26 -43.62
C THR A 79 -0.10 -33.01 -44.29
N GLN A 80 -1.42 -32.96 -44.50
CA GLN A 80 -2.11 -31.78 -45.02
C GLN A 80 -2.02 -30.59 -44.05
N VAL A 81 -2.24 -30.82 -42.75
CA VAL A 81 -2.10 -29.77 -41.71
C VAL A 81 -0.67 -29.23 -41.68
N GLN A 82 0.35 -30.10 -41.78
CA GLN A 82 1.74 -29.66 -41.82
C GLN A 82 2.06 -28.86 -43.09
N THR A 83 1.53 -29.28 -44.24
CA THR A 83 1.69 -28.56 -45.51
C THR A 83 1.06 -27.18 -45.44
N GLU A 84 -0.13 -27.06 -44.84
CA GLU A 84 -0.80 -25.78 -44.64
C GLU A 84 -0.04 -24.88 -43.67
N LEU A 85 0.52 -25.44 -42.59
CA LEU A 85 1.38 -24.72 -41.67
C LEU A 85 2.64 -24.17 -42.37
N GLU A 86 3.28 -24.97 -43.22
CA GLU A 86 4.41 -24.52 -44.05
C GLU A 86 4.03 -23.43 -45.03
N ARG A 87 2.84 -23.51 -45.65
CA ARG A 87 2.30 -22.46 -46.53
C ARG A 87 2.17 -21.14 -45.77
N ILE A 88 1.52 -21.17 -44.60
CA ILE A 88 1.34 -19.99 -43.72
C ILE A 88 2.69 -19.41 -43.30
N HIS A 89 3.64 -20.26 -42.90
CA HIS A 89 5.00 -19.82 -42.54
C HIS A 89 5.71 -19.12 -43.71
N LYS A 90 5.64 -19.67 -44.93
CA LYS A 90 6.25 -19.06 -46.12
C LYS A 90 5.60 -17.72 -46.47
N GLU A 91 4.28 -17.63 -46.41
CA GLU A 91 3.53 -16.39 -46.69
C GLU A 91 3.88 -15.29 -45.67
N LYS A 92 3.93 -15.64 -44.38
CA LYS A 92 4.29 -14.70 -43.31
C LYS A 92 5.77 -14.36 -43.25
N ALA A 93 6.65 -15.18 -43.84
CA ALA A 93 8.09 -14.87 -43.93
C ALA A 93 8.39 -13.72 -44.90
N THR A 94 7.53 -13.49 -45.89
CA THR A 94 7.63 -12.39 -46.86
C THR A 94 6.98 -11.09 -46.40
N GLU A 95 6.14 -11.12 -45.37
CA GLU A 95 5.72 -9.89 -44.70
C GLU A 95 6.95 -9.32 -43.96
N PRO A 96 7.31 -8.04 -44.16
CA PRO A 96 8.36 -7.43 -43.37
C PRO A 96 7.98 -7.61 -41.90
N SER A 97 8.86 -8.26 -41.14
CA SER A 97 8.70 -8.44 -39.70
C SER A 97 8.40 -7.05 -39.15
N GLY A 98 7.18 -6.81 -38.66
CA GLY A 98 6.69 -5.48 -38.34
C GLY A 98 7.65 -4.74 -37.41
N VAL A 99 8.55 -3.96 -38.01
CA VAL A 99 9.37 -2.98 -37.31
C VAL A 99 8.42 -1.82 -37.05
N ASP A 100 7.94 -1.75 -35.81
CA ASP A 100 7.45 -0.54 -35.16
C ASP A 100 6.58 0.40 -36.01
N ASP A 101 5.55 -0.14 -36.69
CA ASP A 101 4.44 0.70 -37.12
C ASP A 101 3.38 0.75 -36.00
N PRO A 102 3.23 1.87 -35.26
CA PRO A 102 2.24 1.99 -34.19
C PRO A 102 0.78 1.81 -34.66
N SER A 103 0.50 1.81 -35.97
CA SER A 103 -0.81 1.45 -36.53
C SER A 103 -1.06 -0.05 -36.70
N GLN A 104 -0.04 -0.91 -36.67
CA GLN A 104 -0.17 -2.35 -36.90
C GLN A 104 0.02 -3.16 -35.62
N GLY A 105 -0.93 -3.06 -34.69
CA GLY A 105 -1.42 -4.17 -33.86
C GLY A 105 -0.45 -4.91 -32.91
N HIS A 106 0.82 -4.52 -32.76
CA HIS A 106 1.82 -5.25 -31.96
C HIS A 106 2.24 -4.54 -30.66
N SER A 107 1.50 -3.54 -30.18
CA SER A 107 1.74 -2.98 -28.85
C SER A 107 1.21 -3.93 -27.75
N GLU A 108 1.92 -4.03 -26.62
CA GLU A 108 1.50 -4.88 -25.48
C GLU A 108 0.06 -4.56 -25.01
N PHE A 109 -0.38 -3.32 -25.22
CA PHE A 109 -1.73 -2.84 -24.92
C PHE A 109 -2.30 -2.10 -26.13
N ALA A 110 -3.61 -2.24 -26.36
CA ALA A 110 -4.30 -1.59 -27.48
C ALA A 110 -4.44 -0.07 -27.35
N MET A 111 -4.28 0.50 -26.15
CA MET A 111 -4.47 1.93 -25.87
C MET A 111 -3.23 2.55 -25.20
N PRO A 112 -2.98 3.86 -25.40
CA PRO A 112 -1.86 4.56 -24.75
C PRO A 112 -1.95 4.54 -23.23
N PHE A 113 -0.80 4.58 -22.55
CA PHE A 113 -0.71 4.48 -21.10
C PHE A 113 -1.53 5.55 -20.34
N TRP A 114 -1.55 6.79 -20.83
CA TRP A 114 -2.33 7.87 -20.23
C TRP A 114 -3.84 7.60 -20.27
N PHE A 115 -4.33 7.06 -21.38
CA PHE A 115 -5.73 6.67 -21.49
C PHE A 115 -6.07 5.55 -20.51
N GLN A 116 -5.17 4.57 -20.35
CA GLN A 116 -5.33 3.51 -19.36
C GLN A 116 -5.43 4.06 -17.94
N ILE A 117 -4.52 4.96 -17.52
CA ILE A 117 -4.57 5.57 -16.18
C ILE A 117 -5.91 6.27 -15.95
N THR A 118 -6.34 7.11 -16.90
CA THR A 118 -7.59 7.88 -16.74
C THR A 118 -8.81 6.98 -16.60
N GLN A 119 -8.95 5.97 -17.48
CA GLN A 119 -10.10 5.07 -17.45
C GLN A 119 -10.11 4.17 -16.22
N VAL A 120 -8.96 3.62 -15.83
CA VAL A 120 -8.85 2.78 -14.64
C VAL A 120 -9.11 3.63 -13.39
N THR A 121 -8.56 4.84 -13.31
CA THR A 121 -8.81 5.76 -12.18
C THR A 121 -10.28 6.12 -12.07
N TYR A 122 -10.92 6.50 -13.17
CA TYR A 122 -12.37 6.79 -13.21
C TYR A 122 -13.20 5.59 -12.72
N ARG A 123 -12.88 4.39 -13.21
CA ARG A 123 -13.54 3.16 -12.77
C ARG A 123 -13.38 2.90 -11.27
N VAL A 124 -12.17 3.09 -10.73
CA VAL A 124 -11.91 2.87 -9.30
C VAL A 124 -12.62 3.93 -8.44
N PHE A 125 -12.71 5.18 -8.90
CA PHE A 125 -13.56 6.19 -8.24
C PHE A 125 -15.03 5.79 -8.20
N GLN A 126 -15.58 5.30 -9.32
CA GLN A 126 -16.95 4.79 -9.34
C GLN A 126 -17.14 3.60 -8.39
N GLN A 127 -16.14 2.73 -8.28
CA GLN A 127 -16.17 1.62 -7.34
C GLN A 127 -16.24 2.13 -5.89
N TYR A 128 -15.40 3.09 -5.52
CA TYR A 128 -15.39 3.67 -4.17
C TYR A 128 -16.71 4.38 -3.85
N TRP A 129 -17.26 5.12 -4.81
CA TRP A 129 -18.56 5.76 -4.69
C TRP A 129 -19.71 4.75 -4.46
N ARG A 130 -19.62 3.57 -5.10
CA ARG A 130 -20.59 2.47 -4.95
C ARG A 130 -20.34 1.60 -3.71
N MET A 131 -19.29 1.85 -2.94
CA MET A 131 -18.98 1.17 -1.67
C MET A 131 -19.12 2.14 -0.48
N PRO A 132 -20.33 2.68 -0.21
CA PRO A 132 -20.51 3.69 0.82
C PRO A 132 -20.14 3.18 2.22
N ALA A 133 -20.33 1.88 2.49
CA ALA A 133 -19.95 1.27 3.77
C ALA A 133 -18.45 1.44 4.08
N TYR A 134 -17.58 1.29 3.07
CA TYR A 134 -16.13 1.46 3.23
C TYR A 134 -15.75 2.91 3.53
N ILE A 135 -16.32 3.85 2.78
CA ILE A 135 -16.04 5.29 2.94
C ILE A 135 -16.59 5.80 4.28
N LEU A 136 -17.82 5.42 4.62
CA LEU A 136 -18.45 5.80 5.89
C LEU A 136 -17.73 5.17 7.09
N ALA A 137 -17.23 3.94 6.99
CA ALA A 137 -16.43 3.32 8.05
C ALA A 137 -15.13 4.10 8.30
N LYS A 138 -14.46 4.59 7.24
CA LYS A 138 -13.25 5.43 7.36
C LYS A 138 -13.56 6.78 8.00
N TRP A 139 -14.57 7.48 7.50
CA TRP A 139 -14.97 8.77 8.05
C TRP A 139 -15.50 8.65 9.47
N GLY A 140 -16.27 7.59 9.74
CA GLY A 140 -16.74 7.24 11.07
C GLY A 140 -15.60 6.98 12.04
N LEU A 141 -14.57 6.23 11.62
CA LEU A 141 -13.35 6.04 12.41
C LEU A 141 -12.70 7.40 12.74
N GLY A 142 -12.51 8.26 11.73
CA GLY A 142 -11.91 9.59 11.93
C GLY A 142 -12.72 10.51 12.85
N ILE A 143 -14.04 10.52 12.72
CA ILE A 143 -14.95 11.35 13.53
C ILE A 143 -15.03 10.81 14.96
N VAL A 144 -15.37 9.53 15.13
CA VAL A 144 -15.60 8.93 16.45
C VAL A 144 -14.31 8.91 17.26
N SER A 145 -13.19 8.49 16.65
CA SER A 145 -11.89 8.56 17.33
C SER A 145 -11.46 9.99 17.61
N GLY A 146 -11.68 10.93 16.67
CA GLY A 146 -11.35 12.34 16.87
C GLY A 146 -12.13 12.98 18.01
N LEU A 147 -13.44 12.74 18.10
CA LEU A 147 -14.29 13.18 19.22
C LEU A 147 -13.85 12.51 20.53
N PHE A 148 -13.66 11.19 20.53
CA PHE A 148 -13.27 10.45 21.73
C PHE A 148 -11.94 10.96 22.30
N ILE A 149 -10.92 11.12 21.45
CA ILE A 149 -9.61 11.65 21.85
C ILE A 149 -9.76 13.12 22.24
N GLY A 150 -10.46 13.93 21.44
CA GLY A 150 -10.66 15.35 21.71
C GLY A 150 -11.30 15.62 23.07
N PHE A 151 -12.36 14.89 23.41
CA PHE A 151 -13.04 15.01 24.71
C PHE A 151 -12.28 14.34 25.87
N SER A 152 -11.49 13.30 25.61
CA SER A 152 -10.63 12.71 26.65
C SER A 152 -9.55 13.68 27.13
N PHE A 153 -9.06 14.54 26.24
CA PHE A 153 -8.04 15.55 26.50
C PHE A 153 -8.63 16.98 26.44
N TYR A 154 -9.91 17.11 26.82
CA TYR A 154 -10.68 18.35 26.65
C TYR A 154 -10.05 19.53 27.38
N GLY A 155 -9.94 20.65 26.69
CA GLY A 155 -9.54 21.93 27.27
C GLY A 155 -8.22 21.86 28.04
N ALA A 156 -7.15 21.43 27.35
CA ALA A 156 -5.84 21.31 27.97
C ALA A 156 -5.41 22.64 28.61
N LYS A 157 -5.12 22.63 29.91
CA LYS A 157 -4.74 23.82 30.69
C LYS A 157 -3.39 24.39 30.21
N THR A 158 -3.06 25.62 30.63
CA THR A 158 -1.77 26.26 30.36
C THR A 158 -0.65 25.82 31.30
N SER A 159 -0.88 24.81 32.13
CA SER A 159 0.14 24.25 33.04
C SER A 159 1.11 23.32 32.31
N LEU A 160 2.21 22.91 32.97
CA LEU A 160 3.13 21.91 32.42
C LEU A 160 2.41 20.61 32.09
N GLN A 161 1.54 20.18 33.02
CA GLN A 161 0.67 19.03 32.79
C GLN A 161 -0.21 19.20 31.54
N GLY A 162 -0.76 20.40 31.30
CA GLY A 162 -1.59 20.66 30.14
C GLY A 162 -0.84 20.60 28.80
N MET A 163 0.44 20.98 28.77
CA MET A 163 1.28 20.78 27.59
C MET A 163 1.49 19.29 27.29
N GLN A 164 1.73 18.48 28.33
CA GLN A 164 1.82 17.03 28.19
C GLN A 164 0.49 16.42 27.72
N THR A 165 -0.65 16.92 28.22
CA THR A 165 -2.00 16.55 27.74
C THR A 165 -2.13 16.75 26.23
N VAL A 166 -1.66 17.88 25.68
CA VAL A 166 -1.67 18.12 24.23
C VAL A 166 -0.79 17.11 23.49
N ILE A 167 0.45 16.89 23.93
CA ILE A 167 1.37 15.95 23.28
C ILE A 167 0.84 14.50 23.33
N TYR A 168 0.29 14.07 24.45
CA TYR A 168 -0.33 12.74 24.56
C TYR A 168 -1.58 12.61 23.70
N SER A 169 -2.36 13.66 23.53
CA SER A 169 -3.50 13.64 22.62
C SER A 169 -3.07 13.43 21.15
N LEU A 170 -1.95 14.03 20.73
CA LEU A 170 -1.34 13.81 19.41
C LEU A 170 -0.85 12.37 19.25
N PHE A 171 -0.19 11.84 20.29
CA PHE A 171 0.22 10.44 20.34
C PHE A 171 -0.98 9.50 20.20
N MET A 172 -2.11 9.81 20.83
CA MET A 172 -3.34 9.03 20.68
C MET A 172 -3.93 9.12 19.27
N ILE A 173 -3.84 10.25 18.57
CA ILE A 173 -4.26 10.33 17.15
C ILE A 173 -3.47 9.35 16.29
N CYS A 174 -2.17 9.19 16.55
CA CYS A 174 -1.35 8.24 15.79
C CYS A 174 -1.93 6.82 15.81
N THR A 175 -2.68 6.44 16.85
CA THR A 175 -3.32 5.11 16.96
C THR A 175 -4.38 4.84 15.90
N ILE A 176 -5.01 5.88 15.34
CA ILE A 176 -5.98 5.76 14.24
C ILE A 176 -5.34 5.12 12.99
N PHE A 177 -4.03 5.32 12.81
CA PHE A 177 -3.26 4.79 11.68
C PHE A 177 -3.43 3.28 11.50
N SER A 178 -3.29 2.50 12.58
CA SER A 178 -3.36 1.03 12.52
C SER A 178 -4.75 0.57 12.08
N SER A 179 -5.80 1.13 12.68
CA SER A 179 -7.19 0.82 12.35
C SER A 179 -7.53 1.21 10.92
N LEU A 180 -7.05 2.36 10.45
CA LEU A 180 -7.24 2.79 9.06
C LEU A 180 -6.55 1.83 8.07
N SER A 181 -5.32 1.42 8.39
CA SER A 181 -4.56 0.49 7.55
C SER A 181 -5.29 -0.84 7.38
N GLN A 182 -5.88 -1.36 8.46
CA GLN A 182 -6.66 -2.60 8.44
C GLN A 182 -7.93 -2.50 7.57
N GLN A 183 -8.52 -1.32 7.41
CA GLN A 183 -9.65 -1.12 6.50
C GLN A 183 -9.22 -1.11 5.03
N ILE A 184 -8.05 -0.55 4.71
CA ILE A 184 -7.56 -0.38 3.34
C ILE A 184 -7.10 -1.70 2.71
N MET A 185 -6.42 -2.56 3.49
CA MET A 185 -5.85 -3.82 3.02
C MET A 185 -6.83 -4.74 2.27
N PRO A 186 -8.01 -5.12 2.81
CA PRO A 186 -8.90 -6.08 2.15
C PRO A 186 -9.42 -5.56 0.81
N VAL A 187 -9.67 -4.26 0.70
CA VAL A 187 -10.13 -3.62 -0.56
C VAL A 187 -9.03 -3.72 -1.62
N PHE A 188 -7.79 -3.41 -1.26
CA PHE A 188 -6.65 -3.51 -2.17
C PHE A 188 -6.40 -4.97 -2.63
N VAL A 189 -6.46 -5.95 -1.72
CA VAL A 189 -6.26 -7.37 -2.05
C VAL A 189 -7.35 -7.87 -3.01
N SER A 190 -8.61 -7.48 -2.79
CA SER A 190 -9.71 -7.84 -3.68
C SER A 190 -9.50 -7.30 -5.10
N GLN A 191 -9.13 -6.03 -5.22
CA GLN A 191 -8.85 -5.38 -6.51
C GLN A 191 -7.63 -5.99 -7.21
N ARG A 192 -6.57 -6.29 -6.46
CA ARG A 192 -5.37 -6.96 -6.98
C ARG A 192 -5.70 -8.35 -7.52
N SER A 193 -6.49 -9.13 -6.79
CA SER A 193 -6.88 -10.49 -7.21
C SER A 193 -7.66 -10.48 -8.52
N LEU A 194 -8.56 -9.50 -8.70
CA LEU A 194 -9.27 -9.30 -9.98
C LEU A 194 -8.29 -8.94 -11.11
N TYR A 195 -7.37 -8.01 -10.85
CA TYR A 195 -6.38 -7.59 -11.82
C TYR A 195 -5.47 -8.75 -12.25
N GLU A 196 -4.89 -9.48 -11.31
CA GLU A 196 -3.95 -10.56 -11.57
C GLU A 196 -4.62 -11.79 -12.21
N GLY A 197 -5.86 -12.11 -11.80
CA GLY A 197 -6.57 -13.29 -12.29
C GLY A 197 -7.24 -13.12 -13.65
N ARG A 198 -7.64 -11.90 -14.03
CA ARG A 198 -8.41 -11.64 -15.26
C ARG A 198 -7.83 -10.55 -16.14
N GLU A 199 -7.58 -9.38 -15.59
CA GLU A 199 -7.29 -8.19 -16.40
C GLU A 199 -5.86 -8.18 -16.96
N ARG A 200 -4.90 -8.73 -16.19
CA ARG A 200 -3.51 -8.85 -16.59
C ARG A 200 -3.28 -9.93 -17.66
N PRO A 201 -3.83 -11.17 -17.55
CA PRO A 201 -3.72 -12.17 -18.61
C PRO A 201 -4.39 -11.74 -19.91
N SER A 202 -5.53 -11.04 -19.83
CA SER A 202 -6.24 -10.49 -20.99
C SER A 202 -5.61 -9.21 -21.57
N LYS A 203 -4.48 -8.74 -21.02
CA LYS A 203 -3.77 -7.52 -21.45
C LYS A 203 -4.70 -6.29 -21.54
N SER A 204 -5.64 -6.16 -20.60
CA SER A 204 -6.58 -5.04 -20.59
C SER A 204 -5.88 -3.71 -20.30
N TYR A 205 -4.95 -3.67 -19.35
CA TYR A 205 -4.14 -2.49 -19.02
C TYR A 205 -2.89 -2.84 -18.20
N SER A 206 -1.94 -1.90 -18.15
CA SER A 206 -0.66 -2.06 -17.47
C SER A 206 -0.78 -2.09 -15.94
N TRP A 207 0.08 -2.87 -15.29
CA TRP A 207 0.13 -2.96 -13.82
C TRP A 207 0.51 -1.63 -13.17
N LYS A 208 1.21 -0.76 -13.90
CA LYS A 208 1.53 0.61 -13.46
C LYS A 208 0.25 1.44 -13.32
N ALA A 209 -0.68 1.31 -14.27
CA ALA A 209 -1.97 2.00 -14.23
C ALA A 209 -2.84 1.46 -13.09
N PHE A 210 -2.79 0.15 -12.81
CA PHE A 210 -3.43 -0.45 -11.63
C PHE A 210 -2.97 0.22 -10.32
N LEU A 211 -1.66 0.27 -10.06
CA LEU A 211 -1.14 0.84 -8.82
C LEU A 211 -1.42 2.35 -8.70
N ILE A 212 -1.18 3.10 -9.77
CA ILE A 212 -1.42 4.55 -9.78
C ILE A 212 -2.88 4.88 -9.49
N ALA A 213 -3.83 4.17 -10.11
CA ALA A 213 -5.25 4.37 -9.88
C ALA A 213 -5.66 4.12 -8.42
N ASN A 214 -5.12 3.07 -7.79
CA ASN A 214 -5.41 2.75 -6.39
C ASN A 214 -4.80 3.74 -5.39
N VAL A 215 -3.63 4.32 -5.70
CA VAL A 215 -3.07 5.40 -4.87
C VAL A 215 -3.86 6.69 -5.04
N ILE A 216 -4.22 7.07 -6.27
CA ILE A 216 -4.92 8.32 -6.58
C ILE A 216 -6.33 8.34 -5.98
N VAL A 217 -7.08 7.24 -6.08
CA VAL A 217 -8.46 7.19 -5.59
C VAL A 217 -8.54 7.48 -4.08
N GLU A 218 -7.53 7.07 -3.31
CA GLU A 218 -7.52 7.22 -1.86
C GLU A 218 -7.30 8.68 -1.42
N ILE A 219 -6.57 9.49 -2.19
CA ILE A 219 -6.16 10.84 -1.78
C ILE A 219 -7.37 11.73 -1.42
N PRO A 220 -8.42 11.87 -2.26
CA PRO A 220 -9.57 12.72 -1.92
C PRO A 220 -10.30 12.26 -0.67
N PHE A 221 -10.46 10.95 -0.47
CA PHE A 221 -11.14 10.42 0.72
C PHE A 221 -10.31 10.61 1.99
N MET A 222 -8.98 10.53 1.89
CA MET A 222 -8.06 10.83 3.00
C MET A 222 -8.02 12.32 3.33
N VAL A 223 -8.14 13.20 2.34
CA VAL A 223 -8.27 14.66 2.57
C VAL A 223 -9.54 14.95 3.36
N VAL A 224 -10.69 14.38 2.95
CA VAL A 224 -11.95 14.54 3.68
C VAL A 224 -11.85 13.98 5.10
N MET A 225 -11.25 12.79 5.27
CA MET A 225 -11.02 12.20 6.59
C MET A 225 -10.15 13.12 7.48
N GLY A 226 -9.09 13.70 6.93
CA GLY A 226 -8.23 14.65 7.64
C GLY A 226 -8.96 15.91 8.09
N ILE A 227 -9.83 16.45 7.24
CA ILE A 227 -10.69 17.60 7.59
C ILE A 227 -11.67 17.23 8.71
N LEU A 228 -12.31 16.05 8.61
CA LEU A 228 -13.28 15.59 9.60
C LEU A 228 -12.64 15.33 10.96
N THR A 229 -11.49 14.65 10.99
CA THR A 229 -10.74 14.44 12.24
C THR A 229 -10.21 15.75 12.81
N TYR A 230 -9.71 16.67 11.97
CA TYR A 230 -9.33 18.00 12.43
C TYR A 230 -10.50 18.71 13.12
N ALA A 231 -11.67 18.76 12.46
CA ALA A 231 -12.85 19.44 12.98
C ALA A 231 -13.36 18.83 14.31
N SER A 232 -13.26 17.51 14.49
CA SER A 232 -13.73 16.85 15.72
C SER A 232 -12.74 16.90 16.88
N TYR A 233 -11.44 16.83 16.61
CA TYR A 233 -10.40 16.77 17.64
C TYR A 233 -9.89 18.14 18.06
N PHE A 234 -9.51 18.98 17.08
CA PHE A 234 -8.61 20.11 17.33
C PHE A 234 -9.22 21.14 18.29
N TYR A 235 -10.47 21.52 18.04
CA TYR A 235 -11.18 22.51 18.85
C TYR A 235 -11.48 22.03 20.27
N ALA A 236 -11.68 20.72 20.47
CA ALA A 236 -11.94 20.15 21.79
C ALA A 236 -10.70 20.22 22.71
N VAL A 237 -9.50 20.03 22.15
CA VAL A 237 -8.25 20.00 22.94
C VAL A 237 -7.66 21.40 23.16
N VAL A 238 -7.54 22.19 22.08
CA VAL A 238 -6.78 23.45 22.09
C VAL A 238 -7.69 24.69 22.11
N GLY A 239 -8.97 24.54 21.81
CA GLY A 239 -9.89 25.67 21.63
C GLY A 239 -9.68 26.35 20.27
N VAL A 240 -9.85 27.68 20.22
CA VAL A 240 -9.77 28.48 18.98
C VAL A 240 -8.52 29.37 19.01
N PRO A 241 -7.37 28.92 18.47
CA PRO A 241 -6.15 29.73 18.38
C PRO A 241 -6.16 30.61 17.11
N ASP A 242 -5.01 31.22 16.77
CA ASP A 242 -4.83 32.01 15.55
C ASP A 242 -5.13 31.23 14.25
N SER A 243 -5.60 31.94 13.22
CA SER A 243 -5.92 31.39 11.90
C SER A 243 -4.77 30.62 11.23
N THR A 244 -3.53 31.07 11.41
CA THR A 244 -2.32 30.46 10.83
C THR A 244 -2.05 29.09 11.45
N THR A 245 -2.20 29.00 12.77
CA THR A 245 -2.08 27.78 13.56
C THR A 245 -3.15 26.76 13.14
N GLN A 246 -4.40 27.21 13.02
CA GLN A 246 -5.52 26.38 12.54
C GLN A 246 -5.24 25.78 11.16
N GLY A 247 -4.85 26.61 10.19
CA GLY A 247 -4.55 26.16 8.83
C GLY A 247 -3.37 25.18 8.78
N THR A 248 -2.31 25.45 9.56
CA THR A 248 -1.12 24.58 9.59
C THR A 248 -1.45 23.21 10.20
N VAL A 249 -2.22 23.16 11.29
CA VAL A 249 -2.64 21.90 11.92
C VAL A 249 -3.54 21.09 10.98
N LEU A 250 -4.46 21.75 10.25
CA LEU A 250 -5.28 21.09 9.23
C LEU A 250 -4.42 20.41 8.15
N LEU A 251 -3.38 21.10 7.65
CA LEU A 251 -2.46 20.52 6.66
C LEU A 251 -1.74 19.28 7.22
N PHE A 252 -1.33 19.31 8.49
CA PHE A 252 -0.73 18.15 9.15
C PHE A 252 -1.71 16.99 9.35
N CYS A 253 -2.99 17.26 9.63
CA CYS A 253 -4.02 16.21 9.68
C CYS A 253 -4.22 15.57 8.30
N ILE A 254 -4.28 16.37 7.23
CA ILE A 254 -4.44 15.86 5.86
C ILE A 254 -3.24 14.98 5.46
N VAL A 255 -2.01 15.48 5.64
CA VAL A 255 -0.82 14.72 5.24
C VAL A 255 -0.66 13.42 6.02
N PHE A 256 -1.11 13.37 7.29
CA PHE A 256 -1.09 12.17 8.11
C PHE A 256 -1.93 11.03 7.52
N PHE A 257 -3.15 11.32 7.07
CA PHE A 257 -4.03 10.29 6.51
C PHE A 257 -3.61 9.87 5.10
N ILE A 258 -3.07 10.80 4.29
CA ILE A 258 -2.44 10.45 3.00
C ILE A 258 -1.23 9.54 3.23
N TYR A 259 -0.39 9.87 4.21
CA TYR A 259 0.73 9.02 4.62
C TYR A 259 0.26 7.64 5.08
N ALA A 260 -0.79 7.56 5.90
CA ALA A 260 -1.35 6.29 6.37
C ALA A 260 -1.83 5.39 5.22
N SER A 261 -2.54 5.98 4.25
CA SER A 261 -2.99 5.23 3.08
C SER A 261 -1.80 4.72 2.24
N THR A 262 -0.84 5.59 1.90
CA THR A 262 0.31 5.19 1.08
C THR A 262 1.23 4.19 1.78
N PHE A 263 1.38 4.29 3.10
CA PHE A 263 2.11 3.29 3.89
C PHE A 263 1.43 1.92 3.84
N THR A 264 0.10 1.89 3.95
CA THR A 264 -0.65 0.63 3.80
C THR A 264 -0.39 0.03 2.42
N HIS A 265 -0.47 0.84 1.35
CA HIS A 265 -0.18 0.42 -0.02
C HIS A 265 1.24 -0.15 -0.17
N MET A 266 2.23 0.47 0.47
CA MET A 266 3.61 -0.02 0.49
C MET A 266 3.72 -1.45 1.02
N VAL A 267 3.06 -1.75 2.13
CA VAL A 267 3.14 -3.07 2.77
C VAL A 267 2.31 -4.11 2.02
N ILE A 268 1.06 -3.78 1.65
CA ILE A 268 0.15 -4.74 1.02
C ILE A 268 0.52 -5.06 -0.44
N ALA A 269 1.18 -4.16 -1.17
CA ALA A 269 1.49 -4.33 -2.58
C ALA A 269 2.25 -5.62 -2.90
N GLY A 270 3.25 -5.97 -2.08
CA GLY A 270 4.04 -7.21 -2.25
C GLY A 270 3.43 -8.45 -1.59
N LEU A 271 2.74 -8.29 -0.46
CA LEU A 271 2.34 -9.41 0.40
C LEU A 271 1.10 -10.15 -0.13
N PRO A 272 1.01 -11.49 0.03
CA PRO A 272 -0.07 -12.30 -0.57
C PRO A 272 -1.44 -12.09 0.03
N ASP A 273 -1.50 -11.85 1.33
CA ASP A 273 -2.75 -11.79 2.09
C ASP A 273 -2.76 -10.59 3.05
N GLU A 274 -3.97 -10.15 3.36
CA GLU A 274 -4.25 -9.05 4.28
C GLU A 274 -3.84 -9.36 5.73
N THR A 275 -3.82 -10.62 6.15
CA THR A 275 -3.50 -11.00 7.54
C THR A 275 -2.00 -10.85 7.82
N THR A 276 -1.15 -11.32 6.91
CA THR A 276 0.31 -11.13 6.98
C THR A 276 0.68 -9.66 6.85
N ALA A 277 0.03 -8.94 5.93
CA ALA A 277 0.26 -7.50 5.79
C ALA A 277 -0.16 -6.72 7.04
N SER A 278 -1.26 -7.11 7.68
CA SER A 278 -1.72 -6.53 8.94
C SER A 278 -0.69 -6.72 10.05
N ALA A 279 -0.14 -7.93 10.20
CA ALA A 279 0.90 -8.19 11.20
C ALA A 279 2.16 -7.32 10.98
N VAL A 280 2.60 -7.16 9.72
CA VAL A 280 3.74 -6.31 9.38
C VAL A 280 3.44 -4.84 9.66
N VAL A 281 2.26 -4.34 9.28
CA VAL A 281 1.86 -2.95 9.56
C VAL A 281 1.80 -2.71 11.07
N VAL A 282 1.19 -3.59 11.86
CA VAL A 282 1.10 -3.45 13.31
C VAL A 282 2.50 -3.39 13.94
N LEU A 283 3.44 -4.23 13.49
CA LEU A 283 4.81 -4.21 13.96
C LEU A 283 5.54 -2.89 13.61
N LEU A 284 5.49 -2.47 12.35
CA LEU A 284 6.13 -1.22 11.91
C LEU A 284 5.49 0.02 12.53
N PHE A 285 4.16 0.00 12.72
CA PHE A 285 3.41 1.01 13.46
C PHE A 285 3.87 1.08 14.91
N ALA A 286 3.92 -0.06 15.62
CA ALA A 286 4.36 -0.11 17.01
C ALA A 286 5.80 0.42 17.15
N MET A 287 6.72 0.02 16.28
CA MET A 287 8.08 0.57 16.26
C MET A 287 8.07 2.09 16.03
N SER A 288 7.36 2.58 15.00
CA SER A 288 7.30 4.01 14.71
C SER A 288 6.70 4.82 15.86
N LEU A 289 5.69 4.26 16.54
CA LEU A 289 4.99 4.90 17.66
C LEU A 289 5.85 4.91 18.93
N THR A 290 6.49 3.80 19.30
CA THR A 290 7.34 3.72 20.50
C THR A 290 8.53 4.68 20.43
N PHE A 291 9.13 4.84 19.24
CA PHE A 291 10.33 5.66 19.04
C PHE A 291 10.02 7.07 18.52
N CYS A 292 8.77 7.56 18.62
CA CYS A 292 8.40 8.91 18.14
C CYS A 292 8.86 10.07 19.04
N GLY A 293 9.46 9.79 20.20
CA GLY A 293 9.96 10.79 21.14
C GLY A 293 8.98 11.24 22.23
N VAL A 294 7.71 10.80 22.19
CA VAL A 294 6.71 11.14 23.22
C VAL A 294 6.86 10.33 24.50
N MET A 295 7.02 9.01 24.39
CA MET A 295 7.15 8.13 25.56
C MET A 295 8.51 8.27 26.25
N GLN A 296 9.57 8.48 25.46
CA GLN A 296 10.94 8.65 25.92
C GLN A 296 11.65 9.67 25.03
N PRO A 297 12.36 10.65 25.62
CA PRO A 297 13.12 11.61 24.84
C PRO A 297 14.31 10.94 24.15
N PRO A 298 14.82 11.50 23.03
CA PRO A 298 15.95 10.92 22.30
C PRO A 298 17.22 10.73 23.11
N SER A 299 17.42 11.56 24.15
CA SER A 299 18.57 11.49 25.07
C SER A 299 18.52 10.28 26.01
N ALA A 300 17.33 9.74 26.28
CA ALA A 300 17.14 8.56 27.13
C ALA A 300 17.19 7.24 26.33
N LEU A 301 17.19 7.31 24.99
CA LEU A 301 17.25 6.12 24.15
C LEU A 301 18.68 5.55 24.13
N PRO A 302 18.85 4.22 24.24
CA PRO A 302 20.14 3.60 24.00
C PRO A 302 20.64 3.95 22.59
N GLY A 303 21.95 4.21 22.45
CA GLY A 303 22.55 4.77 21.23
C GLY A 303 22.19 4.03 19.94
N PHE A 304 22.01 2.70 20.00
CA PHE A 304 21.54 1.89 18.87
C PHE A 304 20.15 2.31 18.38
N TRP A 305 19.18 2.58 19.25
CA TRP A 305 17.79 2.85 18.87
C TRP A 305 17.55 4.27 18.34
N ILE A 306 18.56 5.13 18.35
CA ILE A 306 18.47 6.52 17.84
C ILE A 306 18.11 6.54 16.34
N PHE A 307 18.53 5.54 15.55
CA PHE A 307 18.15 5.49 14.13
C PHE A 307 16.63 5.39 13.96
N MET A 308 15.94 4.67 14.84
CA MET A 308 14.50 4.45 14.73
C MET A 308 13.73 5.76 14.98
N TYR A 309 14.21 6.58 15.91
CA TYR A 309 13.68 7.94 16.12
C TYR A 309 13.80 8.81 14.86
N ARG A 310 14.93 8.71 14.13
CA ARG A 310 15.18 9.49 12.90
C ARG A 310 14.40 8.98 11.69
N VAL A 311 14.13 7.68 11.62
CA VAL A 311 13.38 7.06 10.51
C VAL A 311 11.88 7.07 10.78
N SER A 312 11.45 7.25 12.04
CA SER A 312 10.03 7.29 12.38
C SER A 312 9.34 8.54 11.81
N PRO A 313 8.31 8.39 10.96
CA PRO A 313 7.55 9.52 10.44
C PRO A 313 6.72 10.21 11.52
N PHE A 314 6.33 9.48 12.58
CA PHE A 314 5.57 10.06 13.70
C PHE A 314 6.40 11.06 14.50
N THR A 315 7.73 10.92 14.56
CA THR A 315 8.61 11.93 15.17
C THR A 315 8.41 13.30 14.52
N TYR A 316 8.45 13.35 13.19
CA TYR A 316 8.31 14.59 12.45
C TYR A 316 6.87 15.13 12.48
N TRP A 317 5.88 14.24 12.39
CA TRP A 317 4.48 14.63 12.46
C TRP A 317 4.11 15.22 13.83
N ILE A 318 4.48 14.53 14.93
CA ILE A 318 4.23 15.02 16.30
C ILE A 318 5.02 16.30 16.55
N GLY A 319 6.28 16.37 16.13
CA GLY A 319 7.09 17.59 16.28
C GLY A 319 6.47 18.79 15.55
N GLY A 320 5.96 18.59 14.33
CA GLY A 320 5.26 19.62 13.57
C GLY A 320 3.94 20.05 14.22
N MET A 321 3.13 19.09 14.66
CA MET A 321 1.84 19.34 15.32
C MET A 321 2.01 20.00 16.69
N ALA A 322 2.81 19.41 17.58
CA ALA A 322 3.05 19.93 18.93
C ALA A 322 3.72 21.31 18.88
N GLY A 323 4.73 21.46 18.02
CA GLY A 323 5.39 22.75 17.80
C GLY A 323 4.44 23.83 17.31
N THR A 324 3.43 23.48 16.50
CA THR A 324 2.44 24.44 16.00
C THR A 324 1.36 24.74 17.04
N GLN A 325 0.85 23.72 17.75
CA GLN A 325 -0.27 23.90 18.69
C GLN A 325 0.12 24.60 20.00
N LEU A 326 1.37 24.48 20.43
CA LEU A 326 1.86 25.05 21.68
C LEU A 326 2.70 26.31 21.47
N HIS A 327 2.91 26.75 20.22
CA HIS A 327 3.75 27.91 19.94
C HIS A 327 3.27 29.18 20.66
N ASN A 328 4.20 29.89 21.31
CA ASN A 328 3.91 31.13 22.04
C ASN A 328 2.78 31.04 23.07
N ARG A 329 2.45 29.83 23.54
CA ARG A 329 1.44 29.64 24.58
C ARG A 329 2.06 29.97 25.93
N GLN A 330 1.49 30.98 26.61
CA GLN A 330 1.91 31.35 27.96
C GLN A 330 1.63 30.21 28.95
N VAL A 331 2.62 29.88 29.77
CA VAL A 331 2.54 28.83 30.77
C VAL A 331 2.16 29.45 32.11
N VAL A 332 1.11 28.94 32.72
CA VAL A 332 0.71 29.33 34.08
C VAL A 332 0.86 28.08 34.94
N CYS A 333 1.94 28.03 35.73
CA CYS A 333 2.20 26.91 36.64
C CYS A 333 1.05 26.72 37.63
N SER A 334 0.64 25.47 37.82
CA SER A 334 -0.26 25.11 38.91
C SER A 334 0.47 25.14 40.26
N THR A 335 -0.25 25.19 41.38
CA THR A 335 0.35 25.21 42.73
C THR A 335 1.29 24.03 43.01
N ALA A 336 1.08 22.89 42.36
CA ALA A 336 1.95 21.71 42.46
C ALA A 336 3.23 21.81 41.61
N GLU A 337 3.27 22.72 40.63
CA GLU A 337 4.41 22.96 39.73
C GLU A 337 5.25 24.17 40.18
N LEU A 338 4.76 24.93 41.17
CA LEU A 338 5.47 26.05 41.75
C LEU A 338 6.58 25.57 42.68
N SER A 339 7.77 26.13 42.51
CA SER A 339 8.83 26.01 43.50
C SER A 339 8.56 27.03 44.59
N ILE A 340 8.15 26.55 45.77
CA ILE A 340 7.86 27.39 46.94
C ILE A 340 9.06 27.37 47.88
N PHE A 341 9.61 28.53 48.18
CA PHE A 341 10.71 28.69 49.13
C PHE A 341 10.72 30.07 49.76
N ASN A 342 11.45 30.23 50.86
CA ASN A 342 11.55 31.51 51.57
C ASN A 342 12.80 32.28 51.14
N PRO A 343 12.71 33.61 50.94
CA PRO A 343 13.87 34.44 50.66
C PRO A 343 14.70 34.63 51.94
N PRO A 344 15.99 35.00 51.82
CA PRO A 344 16.82 35.37 52.98
C PRO A 344 16.19 36.51 53.80
N SER A 345 16.42 36.52 55.11
CA SER A 345 15.83 37.50 56.03
C SER A 345 16.11 38.94 55.59
N GLY A 346 15.05 39.73 55.40
CA GLY A 346 15.12 41.14 55.01
C GLY A 346 15.08 41.42 53.51
N GLN A 347 14.86 40.40 52.67
CA GLN A 347 14.65 40.57 51.21
C GLN A 347 13.25 40.13 50.78
N THR A 348 12.71 40.80 49.78
CA THR A 348 11.50 40.34 49.09
C THR A 348 11.83 39.21 48.10
N CYS A 349 10.83 38.41 47.75
CA CYS A 349 10.95 37.38 46.72
C CYS A 349 11.50 37.94 45.41
N GLY A 350 11.04 39.12 45.00
CA GLY A 350 11.51 39.82 43.81
C GLY A 350 12.98 40.21 43.88
N GLU A 351 13.44 40.78 45.00
CA GLU A 351 14.84 41.20 45.18
C GLU A 351 15.82 40.02 45.15
N TYR A 352 15.44 38.90 45.75
CA TYR A 352 16.27 37.70 45.78
C TYR A 352 16.33 36.99 44.41
N LEU A 353 15.17 36.84 43.74
CA LEU A 353 15.06 36.05 42.51
C LEU A 353 15.26 36.83 41.22
N MET A 354 15.15 38.16 41.19
CA MET A 354 15.22 38.92 39.94
C MET A 354 16.47 38.60 39.11
N LYS A 355 17.63 38.45 39.75
CA LYS A 355 18.88 38.09 39.06
C LYS A 355 18.83 36.69 38.44
N TYR A 356 18.18 35.75 39.13
CA TYR A 356 18.01 34.38 38.66
C TYR A 356 16.97 34.29 37.54
N VAL A 357 15.80 34.92 37.71
CA VAL A 357 14.72 34.99 36.70
C VAL A 357 15.24 35.63 35.41
N THR A 358 16.04 36.69 35.49
CA THR A 358 16.63 37.35 34.31
C THR A 358 17.65 36.45 33.60
N ALA A 359 18.35 35.58 34.33
CA ALA A 359 19.41 34.72 33.77
C ALA A 359 18.89 33.35 33.28
N ALA A 360 17.97 32.74 34.02
CA ALA A 360 17.44 31.39 33.78
C ALA A 360 16.07 31.39 33.08
N GLY A 361 15.41 32.55 32.99
CA GLY A 361 14.02 32.66 32.56
C GLY A 361 13.02 32.27 33.66
N GLY A 362 11.74 32.24 33.32
CA GLY A 362 10.66 31.88 34.23
C GLY A 362 9.88 33.08 34.77
N GLN A 363 8.83 32.82 35.55
CA GLN A 363 7.94 33.84 36.06
C GLN A 363 7.77 33.71 37.57
N LEU A 364 7.91 34.84 38.28
CA LEU A 364 7.58 34.95 39.69
C LEU A 364 6.15 35.52 39.84
N LEU A 365 5.29 34.82 40.58
CA LEU A 365 3.88 35.20 40.73
C LEU A 365 3.65 36.22 41.87
N ASN A 366 4.51 36.23 42.89
CA ASN A 366 4.39 37.08 44.09
C ASN A 366 5.70 37.83 44.42
N PRO A 367 6.08 38.85 43.62
CA PRO A 367 7.34 39.56 43.81
C PRO A 367 7.45 40.31 45.15
N GLU A 368 6.34 40.76 45.72
CA GLU A 368 6.32 41.57 46.94
C GLU A 368 6.29 40.74 48.24
N ALA A 369 6.14 39.42 48.15
CA ALA A 369 6.06 38.57 49.34
C ALA A 369 7.42 38.45 50.04
N THR A 370 7.39 38.35 51.38
CA THR A 370 8.57 38.12 52.23
C THR A 370 8.66 36.67 52.72
N SER A 371 7.68 35.83 52.36
CA SER A 371 7.60 34.39 52.63
C SER A 371 6.86 33.70 51.48
N ASP A 372 7.11 32.41 51.28
CA ASP A 372 6.47 31.56 50.25
C ASP A 372 6.58 32.12 48.81
N CYS A 373 7.80 32.35 48.34
CA CYS A 373 8.06 32.77 46.96
C CYS A 373 7.59 31.70 45.98
N ASN A 374 6.67 32.06 45.10
CA ASN A 374 6.06 31.18 44.10
C ASN A 374 6.74 31.38 42.74
N TYR A 375 7.75 30.56 42.47
CA TYR A 375 8.51 30.59 41.23
C TYR A 375 8.04 29.52 40.24
N CYS A 376 7.75 29.94 39.00
CA CYS A 376 7.45 29.08 37.85
C CYS A 376 8.66 29.08 36.91
N SER A 377 9.22 27.91 36.62
CA SER A 377 10.43 27.79 35.79
C SER A 377 10.21 28.01 34.29
N LEU A 378 8.95 28.03 33.85
CA LEU A 378 8.56 28.15 32.45
C LEU A 378 7.65 29.35 32.26
N GLU A 379 7.98 30.19 31.30
CA GLU A 379 7.13 31.33 30.91
C GLU A 379 6.32 31.02 29.64
N VAL A 380 6.96 30.31 28.70
CA VAL A 380 6.38 29.97 27.40
C VAL A 380 6.58 28.48 27.11
N ALA A 381 5.57 27.86 26.50
CA ALA A 381 5.58 26.44 26.18
C ALA A 381 6.74 26.02 25.25
N ASP A 382 7.25 26.95 24.44
CA ASP A 382 8.42 26.73 23.58
C ASP A 382 9.68 26.35 24.37
N GLN A 383 9.84 26.86 25.60
CA GLN A 383 10.96 26.47 26.48
C GLN A 383 10.92 24.98 26.83
N TYR A 384 9.72 24.45 27.10
CA TYR A 384 9.52 23.02 27.33
C TYR A 384 9.75 22.20 26.04
N LEU A 385 9.20 22.64 24.92
CA LEU A 385 9.34 21.95 23.63
C LEU A 385 10.80 21.82 23.17
N ILE A 386 11.62 22.85 23.40
CA ILE A 386 13.05 22.80 23.08
C ILE A 386 13.76 21.68 23.85
N THR A 387 13.40 21.44 25.12
CA THR A 387 13.97 20.31 25.88
C THR A 387 13.58 18.95 25.30
N ALA A 388 12.42 18.87 24.64
CA ALA A 388 11.97 17.69 23.89
C ALA A 388 12.53 17.61 22.46
N GLY A 389 13.37 18.57 22.04
CA GLY A 389 13.91 18.64 20.67
C GLY A 389 12.92 19.12 19.62
N ILE A 390 11.83 19.78 20.02
CA ILE A 390 10.78 20.28 19.14
C ILE A 390 10.91 21.80 19.03
N SER A 391 11.05 22.31 17.80
CA SER A 391 11.09 23.75 17.52
C SER A 391 9.99 24.14 16.54
N TYR A 392 9.35 25.29 16.78
CA TYR A 392 8.35 25.86 15.87
C TYR A 392 8.91 26.18 14.47
N SER A 393 10.21 26.49 14.38
CA SER A 393 10.90 26.78 13.11
C SER A 393 10.95 25.57 12.18
N ASP A 394 10.93 24.36 12.73
CA ASP A 394 11.07 23.12 11.99
C ASP A 394 9.76 22.62 11.36
N ARG A 395 8.63 23.29 11.57
CA ARG A 395 7.30 22.82 11.12
C ARG A 395 7.25 22.55 9.61
N TRP A 396 7.76 23.46 8.78
CA TRP A 396 7.71 23.29 7.33
C TRP A 396 8.72 22.25 6.82
N ARG A 397 9.86 22.12 7.50
CA ARG A 397 10.81 21.02 7.26
C ARG A 397 10.12 19.67 7.53
N ASN A 398 9.47 19.54 8.68
CA ASN A 398 8.78 18.32 9.07
C ASN A 398 7.61 18.00 8.13
N PHE A 399 6.87 19.01 7.68
CA PHE A 399 5.83 18.85 6.66
C PHE A 399 6.40 18.34 5.32
N GLY A 400 7.53 18.88 4.86
CA GLY A 400 8.22 18.39 3.66
C GLY A 400 8.74 16.95 3.80
N ILE A 401 9.27 16.59 4.98
CA ILE A 401 9.71 15.22 5.28
C ILE A 401 8.55 14.23 5.19
N MET A 402 7.35 14.59 5.65
CA MET A 402 6.15 13.75 5.51
C MET A 402 5.81 13.46 4.04
N TRP A 403 5.92 14.46 3.15
CA TRP A 403 5.75 14.25 1.71
C TRP A 403 6.85 13.37 1.09
N ALA A 404 8.09 13.49 1.58
CA ALA A 404 9.16 12.58 1.17
C ALA A 404 8.87 11.13 1.56
N PHE A 405 8.32 10.88 2.77
CA PHE A 405 7.84 9.56 3.17
C PHE A 405 6.70 9.04 2.29
N ILE A 406 5.75 9.90 1.89
CA ILE A 406 4.68 9.54 0.95
C ILE A 406 5.27 9.09 -0.39
N GLY A 407 6.22 9.86 -0.94
CA GLY A 407 6.91 9.51 -2.18
C GLY A 407 7.70 8.20 -2.06
N PHE A 408 8.41 8.01 -0.95
CA PHE A 408 9.12 6.77 -0.63
C PHE A 408 8.17 5.56 -0.56
N ASN A 409 7.03 5.69 0.12
CA ASN A 409 6.03 4.62 0.22
C ASN A 409 5.51 4.21 -1.16
N ILE A 410 5.20 5.17 -2.04
CA ILE A 410 4.73 4.89 -3.42
C ILE A 410 5.83 4.20 -4.24
N PHE A 411 7.07 4.65 -4.11
CA PHE A 411 8.22 4.03 -4.77
C PHE A 411 8.42 2.58 -4.30
N VAL A 412 8.43 2.33 -3.00
CA VAL A 412 8.59 0.98 -2.43
C VAL A 412 7.40 0.10 -2.77
N ALA A 413 6.17 0.61 -2.75
CA ALA A 413 4.98 -0.12 -3.20
C ALA A 413 5.15 -0.62 -4.64
N THR A 414 5.59 0.28 -5.53
CA THR A 414 5.82 -0.02 -6.96
C THR A 414 6.95 -1.04 -7.14
N LEU A 415 8.05 -0.87 -6.42
CA LEU A 415 9.20 -1.78 -6.45
C LEU A 415 8.83 -3.17 -5.94
N MET A 416 8.15 -3.26 -4.79
CA MET A 416 7.71 -4.52 -4.20
C MET A 416 6.70 -5.25 -5.07
N TYR A 417 5.74 -4.53 -5.65
CA TYR A 417 4.81 -5.11 -6.62
C TYR A 417 5.55 -5.65 -7.85
N TYR A 418 6.49 -4.88 -8.40
CA TYR A 418 7.28 -5.32 -9.54
C TYR A 418 8.12 -6.57 -9.23
N LEU A 419 8.86 -6.56 -8.13
CA LEU A 419 9.75 -7.66 -7.76
C LEU A 419 8.97 -8.93 -7.44
N VAL A 420 7.88 -8.85 -6.67
CA VAL A 420 7.17 -10.06 -6.20
C VAL A 420 6.14 -10.56 -7.20
N ARG A 421 5.44 -9.65 -7.90
CA ARG A 421 4.25 -10.00 -8.72
C ARG A 421 4.50 -9.94 -10.21
N VAL A 422 5.35 -9.03 -10.67
CA VAL A 422 5.56 -8.83 -12.11
C VAL A 422 6.70 -9.68 -12.63
N LYS A 423 7.87 -9.57 -11.99
CA LYS A 423 9.07 -10.28 -12.39
C LYS A 423 8.90 -11.77 -12.10
N ARG A 424 8.98 -12.60 -13.15
CA ARG A 424 9.13 -14.04 -12.99
C ARG A 424 10.58 -14.31 -12.57
N TRP A 425 10.79 -14.67 -11.31
CA TRP A 425 12.08 -15.15 -10.87
C TRP A 425 12.22 -16.60 -11.33
N SER A 426 13.16 -16.85 -12.25
CA SER A 426 13.61 -18.22 -12.46
C SER A 426 14.36 -18.67 -11.20
N SER A 427 14.13 -19.90 -10.73
CA SER A 427 14.88 -20.48 -9.61
C SER A 427 16.40 -20.46 -9.85
N ALA A 428 16.84 -20.40 -11.12
CA ALA A 428 18.23 -20.18 -11.51
C ALA A 428 18.71 -18.75 -11.23
N ASP A 429 17.92 -17.73 -11.58
CA ASP A 429 18.25 -16.30 -11.37
C ASP A 429 18.34 -15.93 -9.88
N MET A 430 17.48 -16.55 -9.07
CA MET A 430 17.49 -16.34 -7.62
C MET A 430 18.73 -16.98 -6.98
N LYS A 431 19.12 -18.19 -7.42
CA LYS A 431 20.39 -18.82 -7.00
C LYS A 431 21.58 -17.97 -7.39
N GLU A 432 21.62 -17.43 -8.61
CA GLU A 432 22.74 -16.61 -9.07
C GLU A 432 22.82 -15.26 -8.33
N SER A 433 21.68 -14.63 -8.04
CA SER A 433 21.62 -13.36 -7.29
C SER A 433 22.01 -13.54 -5.81
N VAL A 434 21.57 -14.62 -5.16
CA VAL A 434 21.96 -14.97 -3.79
C VAL A 434 23.45 -15.34 -3.74
N MET A 435 23.97 -16.03 -4.76
CA MET A 435 25.39 -16.40 -4.83
C MET A 435 26.30 -15.20 -5.09
N LYS A 436 25.81 -14.13 -5.73
CA LYS A 436 26.50 -12.83 -5.87
C LYS A 436 26.51 -12.00 -4.58
N LEU A 437 25.54 -12.21 -3.68
CA LEU A 437 25.45 -11.52 -2.38
C LEU A 437 26.31 -12.16 -1.28
N ILE A 438 26.87 -13.35 -1.51
CA ILE A 438 27.81 -14.01 -0.60
C ILE A 438 29.24 -13.76 -1.10
N PRO A 439 30.00 -12.83 -0.50
CA PRO A 439 31.39 -12.66 -0.85
C PRO A 439 32.16 -13.86 -0.28
N GLY A 440 32.64 -14.78 -1.14
CA GLY A 440 33.63 -15.76 -0.71
C GLY A 440 33.69 -17.13 -1.39
N LYS A 441 32.84 -17.48 -2.35
CA LYS A 441 33.04 -18.73 -3.11
C LYS A 441 33.12 -18.49 -4.61
N LYS A 442 34.36 -18.21 -5.06
CA LYS A 442 34.75 -18.49 -6.44
C LYS A 442 34.43 -19.96 -6.73
N SER A 443 33.61 -20.18 -7.75
CA SER A 443 33.37 -21.50 -8.34
C SER A 443 34.73 -22.12 -8.70
N LYS A 444 35.11 -23.22 -8.02
CA LYS A 444 36.07 -24.16 -8.58
C LYS A 444 35.30 -25.01 -9.59
N ALA A 445 35.21 -24.51 -10.81
CA ALA A 445 35.07 -25.38 -11.97
C ALA A 445 36.49 -25.85 -12.34
N GLY A 446 36.71 -27.16 -12.37
CA GLY A 446 37.99 -27.76 -12.75
C GLY A 446 38.15 -29.20 -12.28
N ASN A 447 37.34 -30.10 -12.81
CA ASN A 447 37.72 -31.23 -13.69
C ASN A 447 36.54 -32.19 -13.84
#